data_AF-A0A829GM48-F1
#
_entry.id   AF-A0A829GM48-F1
#
_cell.length_a   1.000
_cell.length_b   1.000
_cell.length_c   1.000
_cell.angle_alpha   90.00
_cell.angle_beta   90.00
_cell.angle_gamma   90.00
#
_symmetry.space_group_name_H-M   'P 1'
#
loop_
_entity.id
_entity.type
_entity.pdbx_description
1 polymer ?
#
loop_
_entity_poly.entity_id
_entity_poly.type
_entity_poly.pdbx_seq_one_letter_code
_entity_poly.pdbx_strand_id
1 'polypeptide(L)'
;MLIVSPISTVGIATAISLTGIGAGSANLGIVGAGFALATYGWKANSFGTSLAHFLGSPKMQMANILSRPKLFLPMAINAGILGGIGAALNIQGTPASAGFGFSGLVGPLAALDAMGSVTVGNVLELTLLFFILPIALAYASHVLFTKTLHYQDPEDYALNYN
;
A
#
# COMPACT_ATOMS: atom_id res chain seq x y z
N MET A 1 7.15 4.31 -1.72
CA MET A 1 7.81 4.85 -0.51
C MET A 1 7.57 6.33 -0.28
N LEU A 2 7.57 7.15 -1.33
CA LEU A 2 7.19 8.57 -1.21
C LEU A 2 5.77 8.79 -0.61
N ILE A 3 4.90 7.77 -0.62
CA ILE A 3 3.51 7.86 -0.11
C ILE A 3 3.43 8.18 1.38
N VAL A 4 4.46 7.82 2.16
CA VAL A 4 4.54 8.13 3.60
C VAL A 4 5.40 9.36 3.89
N SER A 5 5.78 10.12 2.86
CA SER A 5 6.55 11.35 3.00
C SER A 5 5.63 12.59 2.83
N PRO A 6 6.11 13.80 3.16
CA PRO A 6 5.31 15.01 2.94
C PRO A 6 5.08 15.32 1.46
N ILE A 7 5.76 14.63 0.55
CA ILE A 7 5.71 14.87 -0.90
C ILE A 7 4.41 14.30 -1.49
N SER A 8 3.89 14.95 -2.53
CA SER A 8 2.77 14.40 -3.31
C SER A 8 3.27 13.32 -4.27
N THR A 9 3.04 12.05 -3.92
CA THR A 9 3.35 10.91 -4.80
C THR A 9 2.65 11.00 -6.14
N VAL A 10 1.37 11.36 -6.13
CA VAL A 10 0.58 11.54 -7.36
C VAL A 10 1.14 12.69 -8.18
N GLY A 11 1.53 13.79 -7.55
CA GLY A 11 2.15 14.92 -8.25
C GLY A 11 3.44 14.52 -8.97
N ILE A 12 4.31 13.75 -8.30
CA ILE A 12 5.55 13.25 -8.91
C ILE A 12 5.26 12.25 -10.03
N ALA A 13 4.37 11.28 -9.80
CA ALA A 13 3.99 10.29 -10.82
C ALA A 13 3.42 10.97 -12.07
N THR A 14 2.61 12.01 -11.89
CA THR A 14 2.08 12.82 -12.99
C THR A 14 3.17 13.63 -13.69
N ALA A 15 4.08 14.26 -12.94
CA ALA A 15 5.15 15.07 -13.50
C ALA A 15 6.11 14.27 -14.40
N ILE A 16 6.35 12.99 -14.07
CA ILE A 16 7.19 12.09 -14.89
C ILE A 16 6.38 11.24 -15.88
N SER A 17 5.07 11.48 -15.99
CA SER A 17 4.15 10.72 -16.85
C SER A 17 4.24 9.20 -16.63
N LEU A 18 4.32 8.77 -15.37
CA LEU A 18 4.47 7.36 -15.01
C LEU A 18 3.22 6.57 -15.40
N THR A 19 3.35 5.75 -16.44
CA THR A 19 2.25 4.94 -17.00
C THR A 19 2.69 3.48 -17.19
N GLY A 20 1.72 2.62 -17.52
CA GLY A 20 1.96 1.24 -17.88
C GLY A 20 2.39 0.36 -16.71
N ILE A 21 3.29 -0.59 -16.96
CA ILE A 21 3.75 -1.57 -15.95
C ILE A 21 4.43 -0.88 -14.76
N GLY A 22 5.21 0.18 -15.01
CA GLY A 22 5.86 0.94 -13.94
C GLY A 22 4.85 1.57 -12.98
N ALA A 23 3.74 2.09 -13.52
CA ALA A 23 2.65 2.64 -12.73
C ALA A 23 1.86 1.57 -11.97
N GLY A 24 1.58 0.42 -12.58
CA GLY A 24 0.90 -0.70 -11.91
C GLY A 24 1.75 -1.36 -10.82
N SER A 25 3.06 -1.46 -11.04
CA SER A 25 4.03 -1.88 -10.02
C SER A 25 4.07 -0.92 -8.83
N ALA A 26 4.15 0.40 -9.10
CA ALA A 26 4.10 1.42 -8.04
C ALA A 26 2.76 1.38 -7.27
N ASN A 27 1.65 1.19 -7.97
CA ASN A 27 0.31 1.04 -7.42
C ASN A 27 0.26 -0.12 -6.42
N LEU A 28 0.61 -1.35 -6.83
CA LEU A 28 0.62 -2.51 -5.93
C LEU A 28 1.64 -2.37 -4.79
N GLY A 29 2.76 -1.68 -5.02
CA GLY A 29 3.69 -1.35 -3.95
C GLY A 29 3.06 -0.46 -2.87
N ILE A 30 2.30 0.57 -3.25
CA ILE A 30 1.57 1.42 -2.30
C ILE A 30 0.46 0.63 -1.59
N VAL A 31 -0.25 -0.24 -2.30
CA VAL A 31 -1.25 -1.14 -1.72
C VAL A 31 -0.60 -1.99 -0.62
N GLY A 32 0.52 -2.66 -0.91
CA GLY A 32 1.26 -3.46 0.07
C GLY A 32 1.69 -2.65 1.29
N ALA A 33 2.18 -1.43 1.08
CA ALA A 33 2.53 -0.54 2.19
C ALA A 33 1.32 -0.16 3.06
N GLY A 34 0.19 0.19 2.45
CA GLY A 34 -1.03 0.59 3.17
C GLY A 34 -1.60 -0.53 4.03
N PHE A 35 -1.72 -1.74 3.49
CA PHE A 35 -2.20 -2.90 4.23
C PHE A 35 -1.23 -3.34 5.33
N ALA A 36 0.09 -3.28 5.09
CA ALA A 36 1.09 -3.56 6.11
C ALA A 36 0.97 -2.60 7.31
N LEU A 37 0.92 -1.29 7.04
CA LEU A 37 0.79 -0.27 8.10
C LEU A 37 -0.52 -0.40 8.88
N ALA A 38 -1.63 -0.66 8.19
CA ALA A 38 -2.91 -0.94 8.83
C ALA A 38 -2.83 -2.12 9.79
N THR A 39 -2.14 -3.19 9.38
CA THR A 39 -2.02 -4.42 10.17
C THR A 39 -1.08 -4.23 11.36
N TYR A 40 0.03 -3.49 11.19
CA TYR A 40 0.99 -3.26 12.26
C TYR A 40 0.40 -2.44 13.40
N GLY A 41 -0.34 -1.38 13.07
CA GLY A 41 -0.99 -0.51 14.05
C GLY A 41 -2.36 -0.98 14.53
N TRP A 42 -2.88 -2.13 14.07
CA TRP A 42 -4.27 -2.53 14.30
C TRP A 42 -4.67 -2.61 15.78
N LYS A 43 -3.72 -2.96 16.67
CA LYS A 43 -3.98 -3.04 18.12
C LYS A 43 -3.91 -1.69 18.84
N ALA A 44 -3.19 -0.72 18.26
CA ALA A 44 -2.97 0.59 18.86
C ALA A 44 -3.91 1.67 18.28
N ASN A 45 -4.65 1.36 17.22
CA ASN A 45 -5.53 2.29 16.52
C ASN A 45 -6.98 1.80 16.54
N SER A 46 -7.92 2.75 16.43
CA SER A 46 -9.32 2.38 16.21
C SER A 46 -9.49 1.62 14.89
N PHE A 47 -10.59 0.87 14.75
CA PHE A 47 -10.93 0.20 13.51
C PHE A 47 -10.98 1.16 12.30
N GLY A 48 -11.63 2.31 12.47
CA GLY A 48 -11.73 3.33 11.42
C GLY A 48 -10.37 3.91 11.03
N THR A 49 -9.52 4.20 12.02
CA THR A 49 -8.14 4.68 11.80
C THR A 49 -7.30 3.63 11.07
N SER A 50 -7.45 2.35 11.43
CA SER A 50 -6.74 1.25 10.78
C SER A 50 -7.16 1.10 9.31
N LEU A 51 -8.46 1.16 9.01
CA LEU A 51 -8.97 1.16 7.64
C LEU A 51 -8.50 2.37 6.81
N ALA A 52 -8.39 3.54 7.44
CA ALA A 52 -7.98 4.77 6.77
C ALA A 52 -6.54 4.71 6.21
N HIS A 53 -5.70 3.76 6.64
CA HIS A 53 -4.36 3.57 6.09
C HIS A 53 -4.36 3.15 4.62
N PHE A 54 -5.30 2.32 4.19
CA PHE A 54 -5.37 1.84 2.81
C PHE A 54 -6.56 2.41 2.04
N LEU A 55 -7.67 2.76 2.71
CA LEU A 55 -8.80 3.43 2.07
C LEU A 55 -8.58 4.94 1.89
N GLY A 56 -7.88 5.57 2.84
CA GLY A 56 -7.61 7.01 2.84
C GLY A 56 -6.19 7.31 2.35
N SER A 57 -5.20 7.24 3.23
CA SER A 57 -3.80 7.41 2.82
C SER A 57 -2.82 6.81 3.83
N PRO A 58 -1.80 6.06 3.36
CA PRO A 58 -0.69 5.65 4.21
C PRO A 58 0.08 6.83 4.81
N LYS A 59 -0.05 8.03 4.21
CA LYS A 59 0.58 9.27 4.66
C LYS A 59 0.28 9.63 6.12
N MET A 60 -0.81 9.13 6.70
CA MET A 60 -1.11 9.34 8.13
C MET A 60 0.02 8.82 9.04
N GLN A 61 0.78 7.80 8.62
CA GLN A 61 1.92 7.27 9.34
C GLN A 61 3.22 8.06 9.13
N MET A 62 3.18 9.18 8.41
CA MET A 62 4.37 10.00 8.13
C MET A 62 5.09 10.42 9.41
N ALA A 63 4.38 10.91 10.42
CA ALA A 63 4.99 11.35 11.68
C ALA A 63 5.70 10.20 12.42
N ASN A 64 5.08 9.02 12.46
CA ASN A 64 5.63 7.83 13.10
C ASN A 64 6.85 7.29 12.35
N ILE A 65 6.81 7.28 11.02
CA ILE A 65 7.93 6.80 10.20
C ILE A 65 9.11 7.78 10.22
N LEU A 66 8.86 9.09 10.20
CA LEU A 66 9.92 10.10 10.29
C LEU A 66 10.56 10.14 11.68
N SER A 67 9.78 9.94 12.75
CA SER A 67 10.32 9.87 14.12
C SER A 67 11.06 8.56 14.38
N ARG A 68 10.64 7.46 13.75
CA ARG A 68 11.28 6.14 13.88
C ARG A 68 11.58 5.55 12.49
N PRO A 69 12.65 6.00 11.81
CA PRO A 69 12.98 5.55 10.45
C PRO A 69 13.13 4.04 10.29
N LYS A 70 13.46 3.31 11.38
CA LYS A 70 13.51 1.84 11.38
C LYS A 70 12.22 1.18 10.88
N LEU A 71 11.05 1.80 11.15
CA LEU A 71 9.73 1.27 10.78
C LEU A 71 9.50 1.24 9.26
N PHE A 72 10.36 1.91 8.51
CA PHE A 72 10.33 1.93 7.05
C PHE A 72 10.63 0.56 6.45
N LEU A 73 11.58 -0.19 7.01
CA LEU A 73 12.07 -1.44 6.42
C LEU A 73 10.97 -2.51 6.26
N PRO A 74 10.17 -2.84 7.30
CA PRO A 74 9.11 -3.83 7.18
C PRO A 74 8.06 -3.45 6.14
N MET A 75 7.67 -2.17 6.11
CA MET A 75 6.72 -1.65 5.13
C MET A 75 7.29 -1.65 3.71
N ALA A 76 8.57 -1.30 3.54
CA ALA A 76 9.27 -1.32 2.26
C ALA A 76 9.36 -2.72 1.66
N ILE A 77 9.55 -3.75 2.49
CA ILE A 77 9.58 -5.15 2.04
C ILE A 77 8.22 -5.56 1.48
N ASN A 78 7.11 -5.26 2.16
CA ASN A 78 5.76 -5.56 1.68
C ASN A 78 5.47 -4.89 0.33
N ALA A 79 5.82 -3.61 0.24
CA ALA A 79 5.67 -2.84 -0.99
C ALA A 79 6.56 -3.36 -2.12
N GLY A 80 7.79 -3.77 -1.82
CA GLY A 80 8.72 -4.33 -2.81
C GLY A 80 8.21 -5.65 -3.37
N ILE A 81 7.70 -6.54 -2.51
CA ILE A 81 7.14 -7.83 -2.93
C ILE A 81 5.91 -7.61 -3.81
N LEU A 82 4.92 -6.83 -3.37
CA LEU A 82 3.73 -6.59 -4.19
C LEU A 82 4.01 -5.78 -5.45
N GLY A 83 4.91 -4.80 -5.38
CA GLY A 83 5.33 -4.06 -6.57
C GLY A 83 6.03 -4.97 -7.58
N GLY A 84 6.87 -5.89 -7.11
CA GLY A 84 7.51 -6.91 -7.95
C GLY A 84 6.49 -7.85 -8.59
N ILE A 85 5.48 -8.31 -7.83
CA ILE A 85 4.37 -9.11 -8.36
C ILE A 85 3.59 -8.34 -9.43
N GLY A 86 3.30 -7.05 -9.19
CA GLY A 86 2.64 -6.20 -10.17
C GLY A 86 3.41 -6.06 -11.47
N ALA A 87 4.74 -5.95 -11.39
CA ALA A 87 5.60 -5.93 -12.57
C ALA A 87 5.60 -7.30 -13.28
N ALA A 88 5.71 -8.41 -12.54
CA ALA A 88 5.73 -9.76 -13.09
C ALA A 88 4.42 -10.13 -13.80
N LEU A 89 3.29 -9.65 -13.30
CA LEU A 89 1.96 -9.87 -13.88
C LEU A 89 1.57 -8.81 -14.91
N ASN A 90 2.48 -7.90 -15.28
CA ASN A 90 2.24 -6.82 -16.24
C ASN A 90 1.01 -5.95 -15.91
N ILE A 91 0.76 -5.72 -14.61
CA ILE A 91 -0.33 -4.88 -14.17
C ILE A 91 -0.10 -3.46 -14.69
N GLN A 92 -1.10 -2.95 -15.40
CA GLN A 92 -1.06 -1.61 -15.97
C GLN A 92 -1.55 -0.60 -14.94
N GLY A 93 -1.06 0.63 -15.06
CA GLY A 93 -1.50 1.72 -14.22
C GLY A 93 -1.37 3.08 -14.90
N THR A 94 -1.97 4.06 -14.23
CA THR A 94 -1.91 5.48 -14.55
C THR A 94 -1.11 6.24 -13.50
N PRO A 95 -0.69 7.49 -13.76
CA PRO A 95 -0.03 8.32 -12.76
C PRO A 95 -0.83 8.45 -11.46
N ALA A 96 -2.17 8.52 -11.56
CA ALA A 96 -3.06 8.55 -10.41
C ALA A 96 -2.94 7.26 -9.57
N SER A 97 -3.03 6.09 -10.21
CA SER A 97 -2.90 4.80 -9.52
C SER A 97 -1.53 4.59 -8.88
N ALA A 98 -0.46 5.05 -9.54
CA ALA A 98 0.91 4.97 -9.06
C ALA A 98 1.16 5.86 -7.83
N GLY A 99 0.32 6.87 -7.61
CA GLY A 99 0.45 7.80 -6.49
C GLY A 99 -0.55 7.60 -5.35
N PHE A 100 -1.75 7.07 -5.63
CA PHE A 100 -2.79 6.82 -4.63
C PHE A 100 -2.82 5.37 -4.13
N GLY A 101 -2.40 4.40 -4.94
CA GLY A 101 -2.54 2.99 -4.59
C GLY A 101 -4.01 2.61 -4.38
N PHE A 102 -4.30 1.94 -3.26
CA PHE A 102 -5.66 1.52 -2.90
C PHE A 102 -6.61 2.66 -2.49
N SER A 103 -6.08 3.85 -2.19
CA SER A 103 -6.87 5.00 -1.72
C SER A 103 -8.06 5.27 -2.63
N GLY A 104 -9.28 5.35 -2.06
CA GLY A 104 -10.51 5.59 -2.80
C GLY A 104 -10.77 4.59 -3.94
N LEU A 105 -10.15 3.40 -3.90
CA LEU A 105 -10.16 2.39 -4.95
C LEU A 105 -9.55 2.85 -6.29
N VAL A 106 -8.78 3.94 -6.32
CA VAL A 106 -8.16 4.48 -7.55
C VAL A 106 -7.27 3.43 -8.23
N GLY A 107 -6.47 2.70 -7.45
CA GLY A 107 -5.57 1.66 -7.94
C GLY A 107 -6.28 0.49 -8.63
N PRO A 108 -7.19 -0.21 -7.93
CA PRO A 108 -7.97 -1.30 -8.52
C PRO A 108 -8.77 -0.87 -9.75
N LEU A 109 -9.40 0.31 -9.70
CA LEU A 109 -10.21 0.82 -10.81
C LEU A 109 -9.35 1.16 -12.04
N ALA A 110 -8.17 1.76 -11.84
CA ALA A 110 -7.25 2.02 -12.95
C ALA A 110 -6.70 0.73 -13.59
N ALA A 111 -6.46 -0.30 -12.78
CA ALA A 111 -6.05 -1.60 -13.29
C ALA A 111 -7.19 -2.29 -14.08
N LEU A 112 -8.43 -2.20 -13.59
CA LEU A 112 -9.61 -2.72 -14.29
C LEU A 112 -9.85 -2.02 -15.64
N ASP A 113 -9.74 -0.69 -15.64
CA ASP A 113 -9.89 0.12 -16.85
C ASP A 113 -8.86 -0.27 -17.93
N ALA A 114 -7.61 -0.51 -17.51
CA ALA A 114 -6.55 -0.94 -18.41
C ALA A 114 -6.73 -2.36 -18.97
N MET A 115 -7.54 -3.22 -18.33
CA MET A 115 -7.92 -4.53 -18.87
C MET A 115 -8.98 -4.44 -19.98
N GLY A 116 -9.60 -3.26 -20.18
CA GLY A 116 -10.53 -2.98 -21.28
C GLY A 116 -11.88 -3.72 -21.22
N SER A 117 -12.11 -4.57 -20.22
CA SER A 117 -13.37 -5.30 -20.05
C SER A 117 -13.61 -5.65 -18.58
N VAL A 118 -14.87 -5.55 -18.16
CA VAL A 118 -15.30 -5.96 -16.82
C VAL A 118 -15.87 -7.37 -16.91
N THR A 119 -15.00 -8.38 -16.76
CA THR A 119 -15.38 -9.78 -16.70
C THR A 119 -15.26 -10.31 -15.27
N VAL A 120 -15.98 -11.40 -14.96
CA VAL A 120 -15.85 -12.08 -13.65
C VAL A 120 -14.40 -12.49 -13.39
N GLY A 121 -13.67 -12.92 -14.42
CA GLY A 121 -12.25 -13.27 -14.33
C GLY A 121 -11.38 -12.08 -13.91
N ASN A 122 -11.55 -10.93 -14.57
CA ASN A 122 -10.77 -9.73 -14.27
C ASN A 122 -11.06 -9.20 -12.86
N VAL A 123 -12.33 -9.21 -12.44
CA VAL A 123 -12.71 -8.79 -11.08
C VAL A 123 -12.14 -9.73 -10.02
N LEU A 124 -12.14 -11.05 -10.27
CA LEU A 124 -11.51 -12.01 -9.37
C LEU A 124 -10.01 -11.80 -9.27
N GLU A 125 -9.31 -11.61 -10.40
CA GLU A 125 -7.87 -11.35 -10.43
C GLU A 125 -7.51 -10.09 -9.63
N LEU A 126 -8.22 -8.98 -9.87
CA LEU A 126 -7.99 -7.74 -9.13
C LEU A 126 -8.31 -7.87 -7.65
N THR A 127 -9.37 -8.61 -7.29
CA THR A 127 -9.70 -8.87 -5.88
C THR A 127 -8.57 -9.67 -5.20
N LEU A 128 -8.00 -10.65 -5.89
CA LEU A 128 -6.85 -11.40 -5.39
C LEU A 128 -5.63 -10.49 -5.20
N LEU A 129 -5.30 -9.65 -6.18
CA LEU A 129 -4.09 -8.84 -6.16
C LEU A 129 -4.16 -7.59 -5.27
N PHE A 130 -5.32 -6.95 -5.18
CA PHE A 130 -5.50 -5.69 -4.45
C PHE A 130 -6.10 -5.87 -3.05
N PHE A 131 -6.62 -7.07 -2.73
CA PHE A 131 -7.25 -7.32 -1.43
C PHE A 131 -6.67 -8.55 -0.74
N ILE A 132 -6.81 -9.74 -1.32
CA ILE A 132 -6.43 -11.00 -0.64
C ILE A 132 -4.91 -11.10 -0.42
N LEU A 133 -4.13 -10.89 -1.48
CA LEU A 133 -2.67 -10.99 -1.43
C LEU A 133 -2.03 -9.94 -0.50
N PRO A 134 -2.42 -8.64 -0.55
CA PRO A 134 -1.93 -7.64 0.40
C PRO A 134 -2.27 -7.97 1.86
N ILE A 135 -3.48 -8.47 2.14
CA ILE A 135 -3.87 -8.87 3.50
C ILE A 135 -3.01 -10.04 3.98
N ALA A 136 -2.84 -11.07 3.14
CA ALA A 136 -2.03 -12.24 3.48
C ALA A 136 -0.57 -11.84 3.75
N LEU A 137 0.01 -11.00 2.88
CA LEU A 137 1.39 -10.53 3.02
C LEU A 137 1.56 -9.64 4.26
N ALA A 138 0.65 -8.71 4.50
CA ALA A 138 0.68 -7.83 5.67
C ALA A 138 0.58 -8.63 6.98
N TYR A 139 -0.28 -9.65 7.03
CA TYR A 139 -0.39 -10.54 8.18
C TYR A 139 0.90 -11.34 8.41
N ALA A 140 1.43 -11.97 7.36
CA ALA A 140 2.70 -12.71 7.45
C ALA A 140 3.84 -11.80 7.92
N SER A 141 3.90 -10.59 7.39
CA SER A 141 4.89 -9.60 7.77
C SER A 141 4.72 -9.13 9.23
N HIS A 142 3.48 -8.96 9.68
CA HIS A 142 3.20 -8.64 11.08
C HIS A 142 3.68 -9.75 12.03
N VAL A 143 3.42 -11.02 11.70
CA VAL A 143 3.92 -12.15 12.49
C VAL A 143 5.45 -12.17 12.51
N LEU A 144 6.10 -11.90 11.38
CA LEU A 144 7.56 -11.88 11.29
C LEU A 144 8.16 -10.71 12.10
N PHE A 145 7.78 -9.47 11.81
CA PHE A 145 8.42 -8.28 12.38
C PHE A 145 7.96 -7.94 13.79
N THR A 146 6.70 -8.22 14.14
CA THR A 146 6.17 -7.91 15.48
C THR A 146 6.31 -9.08 16.44
N LYS A 147 5.96 -10.32 16.03
CA LYS A 147 5.97 -11.47 16.96
C LYS A 147 7.27 -12.25 17.01
N THR A 148 7.97 -12.38 15.88
CA THR A 148 9.15 -13.26 15.79
C THR A 148 10.42 -12.47 16.06
N LEU A 149 10.63 -11.39 15.31
CA LEU A 149 11.84 -10.56 15.37
C LEU A 149 11.77 -9.47 16.43
N HIS A 150 10.59 -9.17 16.99
CA HIS A 150 10.38 -8.08 17.96
C HIS A 150 10.97 -6.74 17.47
N TYR A 151 10.89 -6.50 16.16
CA TYR A 151 11.51 -5.35 15.49
C TYR A 151 10.70 -4.06 15.70
N GLN A 152 9.38 -4.20 15.81
CA GLN A 152 8.41 -3.12 15.93
C GLN A 152 7.27 -3.53 16.86
N ASP A 153 6.71 -2.56 17.56
CA ASP A 153 5.55 -2.73 18.43
C ASP A 153 4.33 -2.04 17.82
N PRO A 154 3.09 -2.51 18.09
CA PRO A 154 1.89 -1.84 17.59
C PRO A 154 1.79 -0.36 18.01
N GLU A 155 2.27 -0.03 19.21
CA GLU A 155 2.38 1.34 19.74
C GLU A 155 3.26 2.25 18.88
N ASP A 156 4.23 1.71 18.14
CA ASP A 156 5.05 2.47 17.20
C ASP A 156 4.21 3.11 16.08
N TYR A 157 3.01 2.59 15.85
CA TYR A 157 2.08 3.00 14.79
C TYR A 157 0.82 3.67 15.34
N ALA A 158 0.76 4.01 16.63
CA ALA A 158 -0.38 4.71 17.22
C ALA A 158 -0.57 6.09 16.56
N LEU A 159 -1.80 6.42 16.19
CA LEU A 159 -2.18 7.73 15.64
C LEU A 159 -3.04 8.48 16.65
N ASN A 160 -2.45 9.51 17.26
CA ASN A 160 -3.12 10.40 18.19
C ASN A 160 -3.48 11.71 17.47
N TYR A 161 -4.76 12.08 17.47
CA TYR A 161 -5.27 13.28 16.80
C TYR A 161 -5.57 14.43 17.79
N ASN A 162 -4.94 14.40 18.97
CA ASN A 162 -5.14 15.37 20.06
C ASN A 162 -4.53 16.74 19.73
#